data_AF-A0A1X0C0G2-F1
#
_entry.id   AF-A0A1X0C0G2-F1
#
_cell.length_a   1.000
_cell.length_b   1.000
_cell.length_c   1.000
_cell.angle_alpha   90.00
_cell.angle_beta   90.00
_cell.angle_gamma   90.00
#
_symmetry.space_group_name_H-M   'P 1'
#
loop_
_entity.id
_entity.type
_entity.pdbx_description
1 polymer ?
#
loop_
_entity_poly.entity_id
_entity_poly.type
_entity_poly.pdbx_seq_one_letter_code
_entity_poly.pdbx_strand_id
1 'polypeptide(L)' 'MAFTIHYMRADRVSSDRYDDSHSLVVKDWGLIEVTKDGEQVKLYSPNYWSYVTPGEPPKTASPRTGGTIY' A
#
# COMPACT_ATOMS: atom_id res chain seq x y z
N MET A 1 -0.99 -8.00 16.03
CA MET A 1 -1.27 -7.00 14.96
C MET A 1 -0.08 -7.11 14.03
N ALA A 2 -0.29 -7.65 12.82
CA ALA A 2 0.80 -8.14 12.00
C ALA A 2 1.33 -7.10 11.02
N PHE A 3 0.45 -6.48 10.22
CA PHE A 3 0.83 -5.41 9.30
C PHE A 3 -0.38 -4.59 8.82
N THR A 4 -0.10 -3.41 8.25
CA THR A 4 -1.08 -2.55 7.57
C THR A 4 -0.60 -2.31 6.14
N ILE A 5 -1.50 -2.32 5.17
CA ILE A 5 -1.19 -1.93 3.78
C ILE A 5 -1.84 -0.59 3.51
N HIS A 6 -1.04 0.39 3.15
CA HIS A 6 -1.50 1.71 2.70
C HIS A 6 -1.52 1.75 1.19
N TYR A 7 -2.61 2.23 0.62
CA TYR A 7 -2.77 2.33 -0.82
C TYR A 7 -3.53 3.58 -1.23
N MET A 8 -3.24 4.07 -2.43
CA MET A 8 -3.96 5.20 -3.02
C MET A 8 -4.45 4.84 -4.41
N ARG A 9 -5.69 5.22 -4.71
CA ARG A 9 -6.27 5.11 -6.04
C ARG A 9 -6.84 6.44 -6.48
N ALA A 10 -6.38 6.94 -7.61
CA ALA A 10 -6.67 8.28 -8.10
C ALA A 10 -6.31 9.33 -7.04
N ASP A 11 -7.27 9.75 -6.21
CA ASP A 11 -7.10 10.74 -5.13
C ASP A 11 -7.50 10.22 -3.74
N ARG A 12 -7.89 8.93 -3.64
CA ARG A 12 -8.35 8.35 -2.38
C ARG A 12 -7.26 7.52 -1.73
N VAL A 13 -6.76 8.00 -0.60
CA VAL A 13 -5.89 7.24 0.31
C VAL A 13 -6.75 6.35 1.19
N SER A 14 -6.37 5.09 1.31
CA SER A 14 -7.02 4.12 2.19
C SER A 14 -5.99 3.12 2.73
N SER A 15 -6.40 2.34 3.72
CA SER A 15 -5.52 1.38 4.39
C SER A 15 -6.31 0.17 4.83
N ASP A 16 -5.77 -1.02 4.57
CA ASP A 16 -6.29 -2.28 5.07
C ASP A 16 -5.39 -2.80 6.21
N ARG A 17 -6.01 -3.24 7.30
CA ARG A 17 -5.31 -3.78 8.47
C ARG A 17 -5.46 -5.29 8.49
N TYR A 18 -4.37 -5.99 8.74
CA TYR A 18 -4.30 -7.44 8.78
C TYR A 18 -3.75 -7.94 10.12
N ASP A 19 -4.36 -9.01 10.62
CA ASP A 19 -3.91 -9.72 11.82
C ASP A 19 -2.90 -10.82 11.48
N ASP A 20 -2.34 -11.45 12.52
CA ASP A 20 -1.28 -12.47 12.44
C ASP A 20 -1.67 -13.76 11.71
N SER A 21 -2.96 -13.98 11.41
CA SER A 21 -3.38 -15.07 10.51
C SER A 21 -3.14 -14.78 9.02
N HIS A 22 -2.84 -13.53 8.68
CA HIS A 22 -2.57 -13.13 7.30
C HIS A 22 -1.07 -13.13 7.02
N SER A 23 -0.72 -13.54 5.80
CA SER A 23 0.63 -13.47 5.27
C SER A 23 0.67 -12.54 4.08
N LEU A 24 1.77 -11.79 3.96
CA LEU A 24 2.02 -10.88 2.86
C LEU A 24 3.08 -11.48 1.93
N VAL A 25 2.74 -11.62 0.66
CA VAL A 25 3.63 -12.09 -0.39
C VAL A 25 3.86 -10.95 -1.38
N VAL A 26 5.09 -10.44 -1.43
CA VAL A 26 5.51 -9.51 -2.48
C VAL A 26 5.99 -10.34 -3.66
N LYS A 27 5.27 -10.29 -4.78
CA LYS A 27 5.68 -10.92 -6.03
C LYS A 27 6.48 -9.94 -6.88
N ASP A 28 7.17 -10.48 -7.89
CA ASP A 28 7.80 -9.67 -8.92
C ASP A 28 6.83 -8.63 -9.48
N TRP A 29 7.37 -7.50 -9.95
CA TRP A 29 6.63 -6.34 -10.46
C TRP A 29 5.91 -5.50 -9.39
N GLY A 30 6.20 -5.71 -8.10
CA GLY A 30 5.61 -4.92 -7.01
C GLY A 30 4.16 -5.26 -6.71
N LEU A 31 3.72 -6.45 -7.12
CA LEU A 31 2.43 -7.01 -6.75
C LEU A 31 2.46 -7.42 -5.28
N ILE A 32 1.49 -6.97 -4.48
CA ILE A 32 1.36 -7.40 -3.10
C ILE A 32 0.12 -8.27 -2.97
N GLU A 33 0.33 -9.51 -2.57
CA GLU A 33 -0.71 -10.48 -2.34
C GLU A 33 -0.86 -10.73 -0.84
N VAL A 34 -2.09 -10.71 -0.36
CA VAL A 34 -2.41 -11.08 1.01
C VAL A 34 -3.10 -12.42 0.98
N THR A 35 -2.53 -13.38 1.69
CA THR A 35 -3.04 -14.74 1.82
C THR A 35 -3.44 -15.03 3.25
N LYS A 36 -4.50 -15.82 3.44
CA LYS A 36 -4.93 -16.33 4.73
C LYS A 36 -5.19 -17.83 4.60
N ASP A 37 -4.62 -18.64 5.49
CA ASP A 37 -4.77 -20.11 5.45
C ASP A 37 -4.38 -20.76 4.09
N GLY A 38 -3.46 -20.13 3.35
CA GLY A 38 -3.02 -20.57 2.02
C GLY A 38 -3.90 -20.10 0.86
N GLU A 39 -5.00 -19.40 1.12
CA GLU A 39 -5.88 -18.81 0.11
C GLU A 39 -5.61 -17.32 -0.10
N GLN A 40 -5.68 -16.86 -1.35
CA GLN A 40 -5.61 -15.43 -1.67
C GLN A 40 -6.88 -14.72 -1.21
N VAL A 41 -6.75 -13.77 -0.29
CA VAL A 41 -7.88 -12.94 0.17
C VAL A 41 -7.86 -11.54 -0.45
N LYS A 42 -6.69 -11.03 -0.84
CA LYS A 42 -6.59 -9.71 -1.49
C LYS A 42 -5.35 -9.60 -2.38
N LEU A 43 -5.48 -8.82 -3.45
CA LEU A 43 -4.41 -8.54 -4.39
C LEU A 43 -4.30 -7.03 -4.64
N TYR A 44 -3.11 -6.49 -4.41
CA TYR A 44 -2.75 -5.12 -4.73
C TYR A 44 -1.78 -5.12 -5.90
N SER A 45 -2.29 -4.76 -7.08
CA SER A 45 -1.48 -4.63 -8.28
C SER A 45 -1.15 -3.16 -8.55
N PRO A 46 0.13 -2.80 -8.74
CA PRO A 46 0.53 -1.41 -8.96
C PRO A 46 -0.08 -0.80 -10.23
N ASN A 47 -0.64 -1.61 -11.14
CA ASN A 47 -1.40 -1.12 -12.29
C ASN A 47 -2.73 -0.44 -11.91
N TYR A 48 -3.26 -0.73 -10.72
CA TYR A 48 -4.55 -0.23 -10.26
C TYR A 48 -4.44 0.85 -9.17
N TRP A 49 -3.23 1.07 -8.65
CA TRP A 49 -2.99 1.92 -7.48
C TRP A 49 -1.85 2.90 -7.78
N SER A 50 -2.02 4.16 -7.39
CA SER A 50 -0.99 5.19 -7.51
C SER A 50 0.22 4.90 -6.61
N TYR A 51 -0.02 4.28 -5.44
CA TYR A 51 1.01 3.65 -4.61
C TYR A 51 0.40 2.55 -3.74
N VAL A 52 1.23 1.57 -3.35
CA VAL A 52 0.91 0.55 -2.35
C VAL A 52 2.16 0.32 -1.50
N THR A 53 2.06 0.46 -0.17
CA THR A 53 3.17 0.17 0.75
C THR A 53 2.68 -0.70 1.91
N PRO A 54 3.39 -1.78 2.24
CA PRO A 54 3.21 -2.46 3.51
C PRO A 54 3.97 -1.71 4.61
N GLY A 55 3.34 -1.56 5.78
CA GLY A 55 3.95 -0.91 6.95
C GLY A 55 3.44 0.50 7.18
N GLU A 56 4.33 1.45 7.46
CA GLU A 56 3.95 2.85 7.65
C GLU A 56 3.51 3.48 6.32
N PRO A 57 2.51 4.40 6.35
CA PRO A 57 2.17 5.17 5.18
C PRO A 57 3.44 5.89 4.72
N PRO A 58 3.71 5.98 3.41
CA PRO A 58 4.73 6.89 2.94
C PRO A 58 4.31 8.26 3.48
N LYS A 59 5.19 8.93 4.24
CA LYS A 59 5.01 10.35 4.56
C LYS A 59 4.67 10.99 3.24
N THR A 60 3.42 11.41 3.07
CA THR A 60 2.97 12.16 1.90
C THR A 60 4.03 13.23 1.77
N ALA A 61 4.87 13.15 0.74
CA ALA A 61 5.80 14.22 0.47
C ALA A 61 4.87 15.40 0.29
N SER A 62 4.84 16.30 1.28
CA SER A 62 4.04 17.50 1.21
C SER A 62 4.29 18.09 -0.18
N PRO A 63 3.24 18.51 -0.91
CA PRO A 63 3.48 19.20 -2.18
C PRO A 63 4.56 20.24 -1.90
N ARG A 64 5.60 20.24 -2.73
CA ARG A 64 6.75 21.15 -2.59
C ARG A 64 6.20 22.59 -2.67
N THR A 65 5.76 23.14 -1.55
CA THR A 65 5.46 24.57 -1.42
C THR A 65 6.81 25.24 -1.17
N GLY A 66 7.55 25.45 -2.24
CA GLY A 66 8.88 26.06 -2.22
C GLY A 66 9.43 26.13 -3.64
N GLY A 67 9.42 27.27 -4.32
CA GLY A 67 9.08 28.59 -3.82
C GLY A 67 8.87 29.60 -4.94
N THR A 68 8.39 30.77 -4.54
CA THR A 68 8.39 32.02 -5.29
C THR A 68 9.76 32.21 -5.96
N ILE A 69 9.78 32.19 -7.29
CA ILE A 69 10.89 32.72 -8.07
C ILE A 69 10.69 34.24 -8.07
N TYR A 70 11.64 34.95 -7.46
CA TYR A 70 11.76 36.41 -7.53
C TYR A 70 12.23 36.84 -8.92
#